data_AF-A0A1C3V2G3-F1
#
_entry.id   AF-A0A1C3V2G3-F1
#
_cell.length_a   1.000
_cell.length_b   1.000
_cell.length_c   1.000
_cell.angle_alpha   90.00
_cell.angle_beta   90.00
_cell.angle_gamma   90.00
#
_symmetry.space_group_name_H-M   'P 1'
#
loop_
_entity.id
_entity.type
_entity.pdbx_description
1 polymer ?
#
loop_
_entity_poly.entity_id
_entity_poly.type
_entity_poly.pdbx_seq_one_letter_code
_entity_poly.pdbx_strand_id
1 'polypeptide(L)'
;MVDKKQTAFFKTFCDKVEGAKNGDQLLQKQLKGKCEAAAFDLEKTVKNQETFTANLAEHAQDYTEAELKILRKGEPITPELLRKITDHIFGLLVGLVATHHYFKKLPDFKTLPNAFLFRFAVAGYVVALRCIKEGGAKGASAENIGSQMVDAIFATYATYFDGILTKDRRCQEICDTTNDVLKVLRSGFEKLEADGWQIQDLAKKKDATPNSD
;
A
#
# COMPACT_ATOMS: atom_id res chain seq x y z
N MET A 1 9.77 22.06 4.05
CA MET A 1 10.57 22.61 5.16
C MET A 1 11.28 21.44 5.83
N VAL A 2 12.61 21.43 5.94
CA VAL A 2 13.37 20.30 6.49
C VAL A 2 13.35 20.34 8.02
N ASP A 3 12.81 19.30 8.67
CA ASP A 3 12.84 19.15 10.12
C ASP A 3 14.26 18.81 10.60
N LYS A 4 14.93 19.81 11.19
CA LYS A 4 16.31 19.69 11.66
C LYS A 4 16.52 18.61 12.72
N LYS A 5 15.50 18.25 13.50
CA LYS A 5 15.62 17.17 14.49
C LYS A 5 15.58 15.81 13.81
N GLN A 6 14.66 15.60 12.88
CA GLN A 6 14.54 14.31 12.17
C GLN A 6 15.71 14.07 11.22
N THR A 7 16.24 15.11 10.57
CA THR A 7 17.36 14.98 9.64
C THR A 7 18.73 15.13 10.28
N ALA A 8 18.82 15.27 11.61
CA ALA A 8 20.09 15.50 12.32
C ALA A 8 21.14 14.41 12.02
N PHE A 9 20.70 13.18 11.80
CA PHE A 9 21.57 12.03 11.54
C PHE A 9 21.74 11.71 10.05
N PHE A 10 21.08 12.46 9.15
CA PHE A 10 21.11 12.16 7.72
C PHE A 10 22.53 12.26 7.15
N LYS A 11 23.29 13.31 7.54
CA LYS A 11 24.69 13.44 7.14
C LYS A 11 25.52 12.24 7.61
N THR A 12 25.40 11.85 8.88
CA THR A 12 26.10 10.68 9.44
C THR A 12 25.72 9.39 8.73
N PHE A 13 24.48 9.26 8.27
CA PHE A 13 24.06 8.13 7.42
C PHE A 13 24.79 8.15 6.07
N CYS A 14 24.80 9.29 5.37
CA CYS A 14 25.52 9.44 4.09
C CYS A 14 27.02 9.13 4.25
N ASP A 15 27.66 9.66 5.29
CA ASP A 15 29.08 9.44 5.58
C ASP A 15 29.38 7.93 5.78
N LYS A 16 28.48 7.20 6.46
CA LYS A 16 28.60 5.75 6.65
C LYS A 16 28.43 4.96 5.34
N VAL A 17 27.54 5.39 4.46
CA VAL A 17 27.35 4.75 3.14
C VAL A 17 28.57 4.95 2.26
N GLU A 18 29.12 6.17 2.22
CA GLU A 18 30.38 6.47 1.53
C GLU A 18 31.55 5.67 2.13
N GLY A 19 31.66 5.59 3.46
CA GLY A 19 32.69 4.77 4.13
C GLY A 19 32.61 3.28 3.75
N ALA A 20 31.41 2.70 3.70
CA ALA A 20 31.22 1.33 3.24
C ALA A 20 31.63 1.14 1.77
N LYS A 21 31.28 2.10 0.90
CA LYS A 21 31.66 2.11 -0.52
C LYS A 21 33.18 2.19 -0.70
N ASN A 22 33.86 2.95 0.15
CA ASN A 22 35.30 3.16 0.11
C ASN A 22 36.12 2.07 0.83
N GLY A 23 35.49 0.97 1.26
CA GLY A 23 36.19 -0.23 1.73
C GLY A 23 36.26 -0.41 3.25
N ASP A 24 35.54 0.39 4.05
CA ASP A 24 35.45 0.14 5.49
C ASP A 24 34.77 -1.21 5.77
N GLN A 25 35.56 -2.18 6.25
CA GLN A 25 35.12 -3.56 6.45
C GLN A 25 34.00 -3.70 7.49
N LEU A 26 34.00 -2.86 8.52
CA LEU A 26 32.99 -2.92 9.57
C LEU A 26 31.65 -2.38 9.06
N LEU A 27 31.69 -1.28 8.32
CA LEU A 27 30.50 -0.71 7.66
C LEU A 27 29.98 -1.62 6.55
N GLN A 28 30.85 -2.28 5.77
CA GLN A 28 30.46 -3.28 4.79
C GLN A 28 29.77 -4.48 5.43
N LYS A 29 30.28 -4.98 6.55
CA LYS A 29 29.63 -6.07 7.30
C LYS A 29 28.26 -5.66 7.83
N GLN A 30 28.12 -4.43 8.35
CA GLN A 30 26.84 -3.89 8.80
C GLN A 30 25.84 -3.74 7.65
N LEU A 31 26.28 -3.22 6.50
CA LEU A 31 25.45 -3.08 5.31
C LEU A 31 24.99 -4.46 4.81
N LYS A 32 25.90 -5.43 4.74
CA LYS A 32 25.58 -6.81 4.36
C LYS A 32 24.51 -7.41 5.26
N GLY A 33 24.65 -7.31 6.58
CA GLY A 33 23.64 -7.81 7.52
C GLY A 33 22.27 -7.14 7.35
N LYS A 34 22.24 -5.83 7.03
CA LYS A 34 20.97 -5.15 6.70
C LYS A 34 20.38 -5.62 5.38
N CYS A 35 21.21 -5.87 4.36
CA CYS A 35 20.76 -6.43 3.08
C CYS A 35 20.20 -7.86 3.27
N GLU A 36 20.85 -8.70 4.07
CA GLU A 36 20.37 -10.05 4.40
C GLU A 36 19.02 -10.01 5.13
N ALA A 37 18.85 -9.11 6.11
CA ALA A 37 17.57 -8.91 6.79
C ALA A 37 16.48 -8.40 5.83
N ALA A 38 16.79 -7.42 4.97
CA ALA A 38 15.86 -6.92 3.98
C ALA A 38 15.47 -7.99 2.95
N ALA A 39 16.42 -8.84 2.53
CA ALA A 39 16.14 -9.96 1.63
C ALA A 39 15.21 -10.98 2.28
N PHE A 40 15.40 -11.28 3.57
CA PHE A 40 14.51 -12.16 4.33
C PHE A 40 13.09 -11.60 4.46
N ASP A 41 12.96 -10.30 4.74
CA ASP A 41 11.65 -9.64 4.82
C ASP A 41 10.95 -9.58 3.45
N LEU A 42 11.71 -9.34 2.37
CA LEU A 42 11.20 -9.43 1.00
C LEU A 42 10.76 -10.86 0.66
N GLU A 43 11.52 -11.89 1.05
CA GLU A 43 11.16 -13.29 0.83
C GLU A 43 9.87 -13.66 1.57
N LYS A 44 9.67 -13.16 2.79
CA LYS A 44 8.40 -13.32 3.52
C LYS A 44 7.24 -12.60 2.83
N THR A 45 7.48 -11.39 2.34
CA THR A 45 6.49 -10.65 1.55
C THR A 45 6.11 -11.43 0.29
N VAL A 46 7.09 -12.12 -0.31
CA VAL A 46 6.90 -12.99 -1.45
C VAL A 46 6.09 -14.23 -1.09
N LYS A 47 6.38 -14.90 0.03
CA LYS A 47 5.62 -16.07 0.48
C LYS A 47 4.16 -15.77 0.80
N ASN A 48 3.84 -14.54 1.21
CA ASN A 48 2.46 -14.12 1.49
C ASN A 48 1.68 -13.67 0.23
N GLN A 49 2.28 -13.77 -0.97
CA GLN A 49 1.64 -13.38 -2.23
C GLN A 49 0.41 -14.21 -2.59
N GLU A 50 0.39 -15.50 -2.23
CA GLU A 50 -0.74 -16.39 -2.55
C GLU A 50 -2.01 -15.93 -1.83
N THR A 51 -1.90 -15.50 -0.57
CA THR A 51 -3.01 -14.89 0.18
C THR A 51 -3.47 -13.59 -0.45
N PHE A 52 -2.54 -12.74 -0.92
CA PHE A 52 -2.89 -11.49 -1.61
C PHE A 52 -3.61 -11.78 -2.94
N THR A 53 -3.16 -12.78 -3.70
CA THR A 53 -3.74 -13.17 -4.98
C THR A 53 -5.14 -13.76 -4.83
N ALA A 54 -5.36 -14.58 -3.80
CA ALA A 54 -6.66 -15.11 -3.44
C ALA A 54 -7.64 -13.99 -3.06
N ASN A 55 -7.22 -13.09 -2.16
CA ASN A 55 -8.03 -11.93 -1.75
C ASN A 55 -8.34 -11.02 -2.95
N LEU A 56 -7.39 -10.85 -3.88
CA LEU A 56 -7.57 -10.06 -5.08
C LEU A 56 -8.61 -10.67 -6.04
N ALA A 57 -8.60 -11.99 -6.21
CA ALA A 57 -9.55 -12.70 -7.05
C ALA A 57 -10.97 -12.63 -6.48
N GLU A 58 -11.10 -12.67 -5.16
CA GLU A 58 -12.37 -12.46 -4.44
C GLU A 58 -12.87 -11.03 -4.63
N HIS A 59 -12.02 -10.01 -4.38
CA HIS A 59 -12.39 -8.60 -4.57
C HIS A 59 -12.73 -8.23 -6.02
N ALA A 60 -12.18 -8.93 -7.00
CA ALA A 60 -12.54 -8.73 -8.40
C ALA A 60 -13.99 -9.13 -8.71
N GLN A 61 -14.55 -10.09 -7.96
CA GLN A 61 -15.94 -10.55 -8.11
C GLN A 61 -16.94 -9.55 -7.57
N ASP A 62 -16.52 -8.69 -6.64
CA ASP A 62 -17.37 -7.65 -6.08
C ASP A 62 -17.75 -6.60 -7.13
N TYR A 63 -16.96 -6.43 -8.19
CA TYR A 63 -17.20 -5.45 -9.24
C TYR A 63 -18.14 -5.97 -10.33
N THR A 64 -19.12 -5.14 -10.68
CA THR A 64 -19.96 -5.37 -11.86
C THR A 64 -19.16 -5.15 -13.15
N GLU A 65 -19.56 -5.75 -14.27
CA GLU A 65 -18.91 -5.51 -15.56
C GLU A 65 -18.95 -4.03 -16.00
N ALA A 66 -19.97 -3.27 -15.58
CA ALA A 66 -20.04 -1.84 -15.82
C ALA A 66 -18.94 -1.08 -15.06
N GLU A 67 -18.74 -1.39 -13.78
CA GLU A 67 -17.66 -0.82 -12.96
C GLU A 67 -16.28 -1.25 -13.48
N LEU A 68 -16.11 -2.53 -13.83
CA LEU A 68 -14.87 -3.04 -14.43
C LEU A 68 -14.55 -2.33 -15.75
N LYS A 69 -15.57 -2.04 -16.57
CA LYS A 69 -15.41 -1.29 -17.81
C LYS A 69 -14.94 0.14 -17.54
N ILE A 70 -15.49 0.83 -16.53
CA ILE A 70 -15.04 2.15 -16.11
C ILE A 70 -13.55 2.11 -15.72
N LEU A 71 -13.17 1.15 -14.86
CA LEU A 71 -11.79 0.96 -14.40
C LEU A 71 -10.83 0.62 -15.54
N ARG A 72 -11.23 -0.28 -16.45
CA ARG A 72 -10.40 -0.70 -17.60
C ARG A 72 -10.18 0.43 -18.60
N LYS A 73 -11.23 1.20 -18.89
CA LYS A 73 -11.20 2.29 -19.88
C LYS A 73 -10.70 3.63 -19.32
N GLY A 74 -10.56 3.75 -17.99
CA GLY A 74 -10.21 5.02 -17.36
C GLY A 74 -11.31 6.07 -17.51
N GLU A 75 -12.56 5.64 -17.55
CA GLU A 75 -13.71 6.55 -17.55
C GLU A 75 -13.84 7.24 -16.17
N PRO A 76 -14.53 8.39 -16.07
CA PRO A 76 -14.75 9.06 -14.79
C PRO A 76 -15.36 8.12 -13.74
N ILE A 77 -14.73 8.04 -12.57
CA ILE A 77 -15.20 7.22 -11.45
C ILE A 77 -16.50 7.82 -10.90
N THR A 78 -17.56 7.01 -10.82
CA THR A 78 -18.83 7.45 -10.22
C THR A 78 -18.73 7.53 -8.70
N PRO A 79 -19.58 8.31 -8.02
CA PRO A 79 -19.60 8.37 -6.56
C PRO A 79 -19.78 7.00 -5.88
N GLU A 80 -20.57 6.12 -6.49
CA GLU A 80 -20.84 4.76 -5.99
C GLU A 80 -19.59 3.88 -6.09
N LEU A 81 -18.91 3.93 -7.24
CA LEU A 81 -17.67 3.20 -7.46
C LEU A 81 -16.56 3.71 -6.53
N LEU A 82 -16.47 5.03 -6.32
CA LEU A 82 -15.53 5.63 -5.36
C LEU A 82 -15.79 5.15 -3.93
N ARG A 83 -17.07 5.09 -3.51
CA ARG A 83 -17.45 4.57 -2.19
C ARG A 83 -17.00 3.12 -2.01
N LYS A 84 -17.25 2.28 -3.01
CA LYS A 84 -16.85 0.87 -3.00
C LYS A 84 -15.34 0.67 -2.94
N ILE A 85 -14.59 1.44 -3.74
CA ILE A 85 -13.11 1.47 -3.67
C ILE A 85 -12.64 1.87 -2.26
N THR A 86 -13.29 2.87 -1.67
CA THR A 86 -12.97 3.32 -0.32
C THR A 86 -13.25 2.23 0.71
N ASP A 87 -14.42 1.57 0.67
CA ASP A 87 -14.77 0.44 1.52
C ASP A 87 -13.70 -0.67 1.48
N HIS A 88 -13.23 -1.02 0.29
CA HIS A 88 -12.22 -2.06 0.11
C HIS A 88 -10.84 -1.63 0.63
N ILE A 89 -10.42 -0.38 0.42
CA ILE A 89 -9.16 0.16 0.98
C ILE A 89 -9.18 0.06 2.51
N PHE A 90 -10.31 0.40 3.13
CA PHE A 90 -10.45 0.30 4.57
C PHE A 90 -10.48 -1.16 5.06
N GLY A 91 -11.16 -2.05 4.34
CA GLY A 91 -11.12 -3.49 4.63
C GLY A 91 -9.68 -4.04 4.61
N LEU A 92 -8.90 -3.65 3.60
CA LEU A 92 -7.49 -3.99 3.49
C LEU A 92 -6.67 -3.43 4.67
N LEU A 93 -6.89 -2.17 5.05
CA LEU A 93 -6.25 -1.58 6.21
C LEU A 93 -6.55 -2.35 7.50
N VAL A 94 -7.81 -2.70 7.76
CA VAL A 94 -8.21 -3.48 8.94
C VAL A 94 -7.48 -4.83 8.95
N GLY A 95 -7.42 -5.52 7.80
CA GLY A 95 -6.66 -6.76 7.65
C GLY A 95 -5.18 -6.57 7.98
N LEU A 96 -4.54 -5.55 7.41
CA LEU A 96 -3.13 -5.23 7.65
C LEU A 96 -2.86 -4.97 9.13
N VAL A 97 -3.69 -4.15 9.81
CA VAL A 97 -3.55 -3.87 11.25
C VAL A 97 -3.71 -5.14 12.08
N ALA A 98 -4.71 -5.97 11.79
CA ALA A 98 -4.95 -7.20 12.54
C ALA A 98 -3.79 -8.20 12.45
N THR A 99 -3.10 -8.25 11.32
CA THR A 99 -1.94 -9.13 11.10
C THR A 99 -0.62 -8.58 11.62
N HIS A 100 -0.52 -7.27 11.90
CA HIS A 100 0.75 -6.64 12.21
C HIS A 100 1.05 -6.66 13.72
N HIS A 101 2.16 -7.30 14.10
CA HIS A 101 2.54 -7.55 15.50
C HIS A 101 2.71 -6.25 16.33
N TYR A 102 3.09 -5.15 15.68
CA TYR A 102 3.32 -3.85 16.32
C TYR A 102 2.08 -2.94 16.37
N PHE A 103 1.19 -2.99 15.37
CA PHE A 103 0.09 -2.05 15.24
C PHE A 103 -1.18 -2.68 15.82
N LYS A 104 -1.48 -2.37 17.08
CA LYS A 104 -2.62 -2.96 17.80
C LYS A 104 -3.92 -2.15 17.70
N LYS A 105 -3.89 -0.98 17.08
CA LYS A 105 -5.03 -0.07 16.99
C LYS A 105 -5.05 0.61 15.63
N LEU A 106 -6.24 0.81 15.10
CA LEU A 106 -6.45 1.66 13.93
C LEU A 106 -6.18 3.14 14.31
N PRO A 107 -5.54 3.92 13.43
CA PRO A 107 -5.44 5.37 13.59
C PRO A 107 -6.83 6.01 13.65
N ASP A 108 -6.95 7.16 14.32
CA ASP A 108 -8.16 7.99 14.22
C ASP A 108 -8.26 8.66 12.83
N PHE A 109 -9.44 9.16 12.46
CA PHE A 109 -9.64 9.79 11.14
C PHE A 109 -8.71 10.98 10.88
N LYS A 110 -8.30 11.71 11.93
CA LYS A 110 -7.42 12.88 11.81
C LYS A 110 -5.99 12.47 11.41
N THR A 111 -5.52 11.35 11.93
CA THR A 111 -4.15 10.84 11.73
C THR A 111 -4.07 9.78 10.65
N LEU A 112 -5.21 9.16 10.29
CA LEU A 112 -5.33 8.11 9.30
C LEU A 112 -4.68 8.45 7.95
N PRO A 113 -4.88 9.65 7.35
CA PRO A 113 -4.27 9.97 6.06
C PRO A 113 -2.74 9.99 6.09
N ASN A 114 -2.13 10.06 7.27
CA ASN A 114 -0.68 10.06 7.46
C ASN A 114 -0.13 8.74 8.01
N ALA A 115 -1.01 7.79 8.37
CA ALA A 115 -0.60 6.48 8.84
C ALA A 115 -0.02 5.64 7.69
N PHE A 116 1.11 4.98 7.95
CA PHE A 116 1.81 4.18 6.96
C PHE A 116 0.94 3.06 6.41
N LEU A 117 0.30 2.28 7.30
CA LEU A 117 -0.56 1.18 6.88
C LEU A 117 -1.75 1.63 6.03
N PHE A 118 -2.28 2.84 6.25
CA PHE A 118 -3.36 3.37 5.42
C PHE A 118 -2.86 3.71 4.01
N ARG A 119 -1.74 4.43 3.90
CA ARG A 119 -1.12 4.74 2.60
C ARG A 119 -0.68 3.47 1.86
N PHE A 120 -0.20 2.46 2.61
CA PHE A 120 0.11 1.14 2.06
C PHE A 120 -1.13 0.40 1.59
N ALA A 121 -2.24 0.45 2.32
CA ALA A 121 -3.51 -0.10 1.86
C ALA A 121 -3.97 0.56 0.55
N VAL A 122 -3.85 1.88 0.44
CA VAL A 122 -4.14 2.59 -0.83
C VAL A 122 -3.24 2.10 -1.97
N ALA A 123 -1.92 2.03 -1.76
CA ALA A 123 -0.97 1.58 -2.78
C ALA A 123 -1.20 0.10 -3.19
N GLY A 124 -1.42 -0.78 -2.22
CA GLY A 124 -1.77 -2.18 -2.46
C GLY A 124 -3.09 -2.32 -3.22
N TYR A 125 -4.06 -1.45 -2.95
CA TYR A 125 -5.32 -1.43 -3.68
C TYR A 125 -5.18 -0.89 -5.11
N VAL A 126 -4.27 0.06 -5.35
CA VAL A 126 -3.91 0.48 -6.72
C VAL A 126 -3.32 -0.69 -7.51
N VAL A 127 -2.46 -1.49 -6.90
CA VAL A 127 -1.95 -2.74 -7.50
C VAL A 127 -3.09 -3.70 -7.80
N ALA A 128 -4.03 -3.88 -6.87
CA ALA A 128 -5.22 -4.70 -7.07
C ALA A 128 -6.04 -4.26 -8.29
N LEU A 129 -6.37 -2.96 -8.38
CA LEU A 129 -7.11 -2.38 -9.50
C LEU A 129 -6.36 -2.55 -10.83
N ARG A 130 -5.03 -2.43 -10.82
CA ARG A 130 -4.20 -2.66 -12.00
C ARG A 130 -4.30 -4.11 -12.48
N CYS A 131 -4.14 -5.07 -11.57
CA CYS A 131 -4.30 -6.48 -11.90
C CYS A 131 -5.70 -6.78 -12.46
N ILE A 132 -6.75 -6.19 -11.87
CA ILE A 132 -8.13 -6.31 -12.38
C ILE A 132 -8.26 -5.75 -13.81
N LYS A 133 -7.62 -4.61 -14.09
CA LYS A 133 -7.57 -4.00 -15.43
C LYS A 133 -6.85 -4.88 -16.45
N GLU A 134 -5.81 -5.58 -16.02
CA GLU A 134 -4.97 -6.45 -16.87
C GLU A 134 -5.51 -7.88 -17.03
N GLY A 135 -6.68 -8.21 -16.47
CA GLY A 135 -7.34 -9.51 -16.62
C GLY A 135 -7.46 -10.36 -15.35
N GLY A 136 -7.20 -9.76 -14.18
CA GLY A 136 -7.32 -10.37 -12.86
C GLY A 136 -6.16 -11.31 -12.50
N ALA A 137 -6.33 -12.09 -11.43
CA ALA A 137 -5.32 -13.02 -10.92
C ALA A 137 -4.88 -14.10 -11.94
N LYS A 138 -5.69 -14.38 -12.96
CA LYS A 138 -5.35 -15.33 -14.04
C LYS A 138 -4.29 -14.79 -15.01
N GLY A 139 -4.10 -13.48 -15.08
CA GLY A 139 -3.15 -12.81 -15.99
C GLY A 139 -1.79 -12.49 -15.36
N ALA A 140 -1.64 -12.58 -14.04
CA ALA A 140 -0.41 -12.23 -13.33
C ALA A 140 0.20 -13.45 -12.65
N SER A 141 1.47 -13.76 -12.93
CA SER A 141 2.21 -14.77 -12.15
C SER A 141 2.39 -14.31 -10.71
N ALA A 142 2.49 -15.25 -9.76
CA ALA A 142 2.77 -14.93 -8.35
C ALA A 142 4.03 -14.04 -8.21
N GLU A 143 5.08 -14.35 -8.98
CA GLU A 143 6.30 -13.55 -9.07
C GLU A 143 6.05 -12.10 -9.50
N ASN A 144 5.17 -11.87 -10.49
CA ASN A 144 4.79 -10.54 -10.93
C ASN A 144 3.98 -9.79 -9.86
N ILE A 145 3.10 -10.47 -9.14
CA ILE A 145 2.33 -9.90 -8.02
C ILE A 145 3.26 -9.47 -6.89
N GLY A 146 4.27 -10.28 -6.59
CA GLY A 146 5.35 -9.94 -5.67
C GLY A 146 6.07 -8.66 -5.97
N SER A 147 6.56 -8.58 -7.20
CA SER A 147 7.25 -7.40 -7.69
C SER A 147 6.35 -6.16 -7.59
N GLN A 148 5.07 -6.28 -7.90
CA GLN A 148 4.11 -5.18 -7.73
C GLN A 148 3.85 -4.81 -6.26
N MET A 149 3.87 -5.76 -5.33
CA MET A 149 3.79 -5.45 -3.90
C MET A 149 5.03 -4.71 -3.39
N VAL A 150 6.21 -5.02 -3.94
CA VAL A 150 7.42 -4.24 -3.69
C VAL A 150 7.28 -2.82 -4.24
N ASP A 151 6.76 -2.68 -5.46
CA ASP A 151 6.43 -1.37 -6.05
C ASP A 151 5.44 -0.58 -5.16
N ALA A 152 4.44 -1.23 -4.58
CA ALA A 152 3.50 -0.61 -3.65
C ALA A 152 4.17 -0.13 -2.35
N ILE A 153 5.16 -0.86 -1.82
CA ILE A 153 5.96 -0.42 -0.67
C ILE A 153 6.74 0.85 -1.01
N PHE A 154 7.43 0.88 -2.16
CA PHE A 154 8.17 2.05 -2.61
C PHE A 154 7.25 3.26 -2.88
N ALA A 155 6.12 3.03 -3.55
CA ALA A 155 5.09 4.05 -3.77
C ALA A 155 4.57 4.61 -2.44
N THR A 156 4.35 3.75 -1.44
CA THR A 156 3.91 4.18 -0.10
C THR A 156 4.92 5.12 0.54
N TYR A 157 6.20 4.77 0.55
CA TYR A 157 7.25 5.67 1.05
C TYR A 157 7.28 6.98 0.27
N ALA A 158 7.22 6.91 -1.06
CA ALA A 158 7.25 8.07 -1.94
C ALA A 158 6.10 9.06 -1.66
N THR A 159 4.94 8.60 -1.19
CA THR A 159 3.82 9.49 -0.83
C THR A 159 4.13 10.46 0.33
N TYR A 160 5.17 10.19 1.12
CA TYR A 160 5.62 11.09 2.19
C TYR A 160 6.56 12.19 1.69
N PHE A 161 7.00 12.09 0.44
CA PHE A 161 7.95 12.98 -0.20
C PHE A 161 7.35 13.54 -1.50
N ASP A 162 8.18 14.20 -2.31
CA ASP A 162 7.79 14.80 -3.60
C ASP A 162 7.65 13.75 -4.73
N GLY A 163 7.47 12.47 -4.40
CA GLY A 163 7.35 11.37 -5.35
C GLY A 163 8.54 10.40 -5.33
N ILE A 164 8.66 9.62 -6.40
CA ILE A 164 9.65 8.54 -6.53
C ILE A 164 10.62 8.86 -7.67
N LEU A 165 11.92 8.59 -7.46
CA LEU A 165 12.93 8.65 -8.51
C LEU A 165 13.20 7.24 -9.03
N THR A 166 12.52 6.85 -10.09
CA THR A 166 12.67 5.51 -10.69
C THR A 166 12.68 5.59 -12.21
N LYS A 167 13.37 4.64 -12.85
CA LYS A 167 13.25 4.39 -14.31
C LYS A 167 12.18 3.34 -14.62
N ASP A 168 11.66 2.69 -13.60
CA ASP A 168 10.58 1.71 -13.74
C ASP A 168 9.25 2.45 -13.92
N ARG A 169 8.69 2.35 -15.13
CA ARG A 169 7.43 2.97 -15.50
C ARG A 169 6.25 2.47 -14.66
N ARG A 170 6.23 1.18 -14.31
CA ARG A 170 5.15 0.58 -13.52
C ARG A 170 5.16 1.13 -12.09
N CYS A 171 6.35 1.19 -11.49
CA CYS A 171 6.53 1.75 -10.16
C CYS A 171 6.12 3.23 -10.10
N GLN A 172 6.48 4.01 -11.13
CA GLN A 172 6.04 5.40 -11.29
C GLN A 172 4.50 5.52 -11.37
N GLU A 173 3.85 4.73 -12.24
CA GLU A 173 2.39 4.74 -12.40
C GLU A 173 1.65 4.38 -11.10
N ILE A 174 2.15 3.39 -10.35
CA ILE A 174 1.60 3.02 -9.04
C ILE A 174 1.74 4.20 -8.06
N CYS A 175 2.89 4.86 -8.02
CA CYS A 175 3.12 6.03 -7.16
C CYS A 175 2.18 7.20 -7.52
N ASP A 176 2.05 7.54 -8.79
CA ASP A 176 1.21 8.65 -9.25
C ASP A 176 -0.26 8.38 -8.94
N THR A 177 -0.75 7.19 -9.27
CA THR A 177 -2.14 6.78 -9.00
C THR A 177 -2.42 6.76 -7.50
N THR A 178 -1.48 6.27 -6.68
CA THR A 178 -1.62 6.27 -5.22
C THR A 178 -1.78 7.68 -4.68
N ASN A 179 -0.96 8.62 -5.16
CA ASN A 179 -1.06 10.03 -4.75
C ASN A 179 -2.39 10.65 -5.16
N ASP A 180 -2.90 10.34 -6.34
CA ASP A 180 -4.19 10.86 -6.81
C ASP A 180 -5.36 10.30 -5.99
N VAL A 181 -5.35 8.99 -5.69
CA VAL A 181 -6.35 8.40 -4.78
C VAL A 181 -6.27 9.02 -3.39
N LEU A 182 -5.07 9.23 -2.84
CA LEU A 182 -4.90 9.90 -1.55
C LEU A 182 -5.43 11.33 -1.55
N LYS A 183 -5.27 12.10 -2.63
CA LYS A 183 -5.86 13.45 -2.75
C LYS A 183 -7.38 13.39 -2.69
N VAL A 184 -7.99 12.49 -3.48
CA VAL A 184 -9.45 12.30 -3.52
C VAL A 184 -9.98 11.89 -2.14
N LEU A 185 -9.36 10.90 -1.50
CA LEU A 185 -9.76 10.44 -0.17
C LEU A 185 -9.57 11.55 0.88
N ARG A 186 -8.49 12.34 0.79
CA ARG A 186 -8.27 13.47 1.72
C ARG A 186 -9.36 14.52 1.63
N SER A 187 -9.75 14.93 0.42
CA SER A 187 -10.90 15.82 0.23
C SER A 187 -12.23 15.21 0.66
N GLY A 188 -12.33 13.87 0.66
CA GLY A 188 -13.51 13.13 1.07
C GLY A 188 -13.60 12.87 2.58
N PHE A 189 -12.51 12.90 3.34
CA PHE A 189 -12.51 12.47 4.75
C PHE A 189 -13.40 13.30 5.65
N GLU A 190 -13.45 14.62 5.47
CA GLU A 190 -14.35 15.50 6.23
C GLU A 190 -15.82 15.14 5.96
N LYS A 191 -16.12 14.75 4.71
CA LYS A 191 -17.46 14.31 4.31
C LYS A 191 -17.77 12.89 4.82
N LEU A 192 -16.81 11.97 4.80
CA LEU A 192 -16.97 10.62 5.34
C LEU A 192 -17.24 10.66 6.85
N GLU A 193 -16.48 11.47 7.60
CA GLU A 193 -16.71 11.70 9.03
C GLU A 193 -18.10 12.29 9.28
N ALA A 194 -18.52 13.28 8.48
CA ALA A 194 -19.86 13.88 8.56
C ALA A 194 -21.00 12.92 8.16
N ASP A 195 -20.77 12.01 7.22
CA ASP A 195 -21.71 10.96 6.78
C ASP A 195 -21.78 9.79 7.78
N GLY A 196 -21.14 9.93 8.95
CA GLY A 196 -21.23 8.98 10.05
C GLY A 196 -20.32 7.76 9.90
N TRP A 197 -19.33 7.78 9.01
CA TRP A 197 -18.35 6.70 8.94
C TRP A 197 -17.59 6.58 10.26
N GLN A 198 -17.58 5.38 10.82
CA GLN A 198 -16.71 5.02 11.93
C GLN A 198 -15.79 3.89 11.48
N ILE A 199 -14.47 4.09 11.61
CA ILE A 199 -13.46 3.06 11.31
C ILE A 199 -13.75 1.75 12.06
N GLN A 200 -14.38 1.86 13.24
CA GLN A 200 -14.76 0.73 14.09
C GLN A 200 -15.91 -0.11 13.52
N ASP A 201 -16.77 0.44 12.67
CA ASP A 201 -17.90 -0.29 12.09
C ASP A 201 -17.48 -1.18 10.92
N LEU A 202 -16.34 -0.90 10.29
CA LEU A 202 -15.70 -1.76 9.29
C LEU A 202 -15.03 -2.97 9.94
N ALA A 203 -14.52 -2.84 11.17
CA ALA A 203 -13.99 -3.97 11.93
C ALA A 203 -15.09 -4.95 12.36
N LYS A 204 -16.28 -4.46 12.73
CA LYS A 204 -17.42 -5.29 13.15
C LYS A 204 -18.06 -6.10 12.01
N LYS A 205 -17.97 -5.64 10.75
CA LYS A 205 -18.54 -6.37 9.60
C LYS A 205 -17.85 -7.71 9.32
N LYS A 206 -16.56 -7.85 9.67
CA LYS A 206 -15.81 -9.09 9.44
C LYS A 206 -16.21 -10.21 10.41
N ASP A 207 -16.59 -9.86 11.64
CA ASP A 207 -17.10 -10.79 12.65
C ASP A 207 -18.55 -11.26 12.37
N ALA A 208 -19.24 -10.64 11.41
CA ALA A 208 -20.63 -10.96 11.04
C ALA A 208 -20.75 -11.92 9.85
N THR A 209 -19.65 -12.27 9.19
CA THR A 209 -19.60 -13.36 8.20
C THR A 209 -19.34 -14.67 8.94
N PRO A 210 -20.29 -15.62 8.99
CA PRO A 210 -20.02 -16.92 9.60
C PRO A 210 -18.94 -17.62 8.79
N ASN A 211 -17.96 -18.21 9.47
CA ASN A 211 -17.19 -19.32 8.90
C ASN A 211 -18.22 -20.34 8.38
N SER A 212 -18.39 -20.43 7.07
CA SER A 212 -19.01 -21.58 6.45
C SER A 212 -17.95 -22.69 6.44
N ASP A 213 -18.24 -23.73 7.19
CA ASP A 213 -17.51 -25.00 7.31
C ASP A 213 -17.06 -25.61 5.97
#